data_AF-A0A520GUJ8-F1
#
_entry.id   AF-A0A520GUJ8-F1
#
_cell.length_a   1.000
_cell.length_b   1.000
_cell.length_c   1.000
_cell.angle_alpha   90.00
_cell.angle_beta   90.00
_cell.angle_gamma   90.00
#
_symmetry.space_group_name_H-M   'P 1'
#
loop_
_entity.id
_entity.type
_entity.pdbx_description
1 polymer ?
#
loop_
_entity_poly.entity_id
_entity_poly.type
_entity_poly.pdbx_seq_one_letter_code
_entity_poly.pdbx_strand_id
1 'polypeptide(L)'
;MLDLAAHDPHLLLFAEDVARQLKNRGVNLVNEVSSFVLREGENVLMDFDKRDLLMKKVVLELQVMRTLVYSLGRSMYWAKQAGLLRSINPYRGFINQDKIMVDGLLFNLKNLKN
;
A
#
# COMPACT_ATOMS: atom_id res chain seq x y z
N MET A 1 5.93 5.57 -11.44
CA MET A 1 5.82 5.36 -9.98
C MET A 1 6.91 6.08 -9.21
N LEU A 2 8.16 6.01 -9.65
CA LEU A 2 9.27 6.75 -9.04
C LEU A 2 9.04 8.27 -9.06
N ASP A 3 8.49 8.83 -10.14
CA ASP A 3 8.15 10.27 -10.21
C ASP A 3 7.05 10.70 -9.21
N LEU A 4 6.13 9.79 -8.89
CA LEU A 4 5.10 10.00 -7.87
C LEU A 4 5.71 9.97 -6.46
N ALA A 5 6.69 9.10 -6.21
CA ALA A 5 7.38 8.99 -4.93
C ALA A 5 8.43 10.09 -4.71
N ALA A 6 9.01 10.65 -5.77
CA ALA A 6 10.07 11.65 -5.68
C ALA A 6 9.63 12.94 -4.93
N HIS A 7 8.35 13.28 -5.01
CA HIS A 7 7.79 14.48 -4.39
C HIS A 7 7.33 14.26 -2.94
N ASP A 8 7.12 13.00 -2.53
CA ASP A 8 6.55 12.63 -1.23
C ASP A 8 7.36 11.45 -0.64
N PRO A 9 8.42 11.73 0.14
CA PRO A 9 9.37 10.71 0.62
C PRO A 9 8.73 9.58 1.44
N HIS A 10 7.61 9.86 2.12
CA HIS A 10 6.88 8.86 2.89
C HIS A 10 6.18 7.81 2.01
N LEU A 11 5.86 8.14 0.75
CA LEU A 11 5.30 7.18 -0.21
C LEU A 11 6.37 6.19 -0.72
N LEU A 12 7.65 6.52 -0.57
CA LEU A 12 8.75 5.66 -0.99
C LEU A 12 8.82 4.39 -0.12
N LEU A 13 8.57 4.50 1.19
CA LEU A 13 8.52 3.36 2.09
C LEU A 13 7.39 2.38 1.72
N PHE A 14 6.22 2.91 1.36
CA PHE A 14 5.11 2.10 0.87
C PHE A 14 5.43 1.41 -0.46
N ALA A 15 6.08 2.13 -1.37
CA ALA A 15 6.52 1.56 -2.64
C ALA A 15 7.57 0.46 -2.45
N GLU A 16 8.50 0.64 -1.50
CA GLU A 16 9.51 -0.36 -1.15
C GLU A 16 8.88 -1.64 -0.60
N ASP A 17 7.93 -1.52 0.34
CA ASP A 17 7.27 -2.69 0.93
C ASP A 17 6.55 -3.52 -0.15
N VAL A 18 5.77 -2.87 -1.01
CA VAL A 18 5.08 -3.56 -2.10
C VAL A 18 6.08 -4.14 -3.13
N ALA A 19 7.17 -3.44 -3.43
CA ALA A 19 8.23 -3.95 -4.30
C ALA A 19 8.88 -5.22 -3.71
N ARG A 20 9.09 -5.25 -2.39
CA ARG A 20 9.61 -6.42 -1.67
C ARG A 20 8.64 -7.59 -1.75
N GLN A 21 7.34 -7.34 -1.56
CA GLN A 21 6.31 -8.37 -1.72
C GLN A 21 6.27 -8.92 -3.16
N LEU A 22 6.36 -8.04 -4.17
CA LEU A 22 6.39 -8.42 -5.58
C LEU A 22 7.61 -9.31 -5.89
N LYS A 23 8.78 -8.92 -5.38
CA LYS A 23 10.02 -9.70 -5.51
C LYS A 23 9.87 -11.09 -4.90
N ASN A 24 9.40 -11.17 -3.66
CA ASN A 24 9.24 -12.45 -2.95
C ASN A 24 8.28 -13.38 -3.70
N ARG A 25 7.13 -12.86 -4.15
CA ARG A 25 6.18 -13.64 -4.96
C ARG A 25 6.79 -14.09 -6.29
N GLY A 26 7.52 -13.20 -6.97
CA GLY A 26 8.19 -13.52 -8.25
C GLY A 26 9.22 -14.64 -8.09
N VAL A 27 10.06 -14.56 -7.06
CA VAL A 27 11.05 -15.62 -6.76
C VAL A 27 10.35 -16.93 -6.43
N ASN A 28 9.30 -16.90 -5.61
CA ASN A 28 8.53 -18.10 -5.27
C ASN A 28 7.88 -18.75 -6.49
N LEU A 29 7.32 -17.94 -7.39
CA LEU A 29 6.72 -18.42 -8.64
C LEU A 29 7.74 -19.10 -9.55
N VAL A 30 8.92 -18.48 -9.72
CA VAL A 30 10.02 -19.07 -10.52
C VAL A 30 10.52 -20.36 -9.87
N ASN A 31 10.68 -20.40 -8.56
CA ASN A 31 11.10 -21.59 -7.82
C ASN A 31 10.08 -22.72 -7.97
N GLU A 32 8.79 -22.41 -7.92
CA GLU A 32 7.74 -23.40 -8.09
C GLU A 32 7.75 -24.00 -9.51
N VAL A 33 7.80 -23.16 -10.54
CA VAL A 33 7.89 -23.62 -11.94
C VAL A 33 9.17 -24.44 -12.15
N SER A 34 10.31 -23.97 -11.64
CA SER A 34 11.58 -24.70 -11.74
C SER A 34 11.52 -26.06 -11.04
N SER A 35 10.92 -26.12 -9.85
CA SER A 35 10.77 -27.35 -9.09
C SER A 35 9.87 -28.37 -9.80
N PHE A 36 8.83 -27.88 -10.48
CA PHE A 36 7.92 -28.72 -11.25
C PHE A 36 8.61 -29.32 -12.47
N VAL A 37 9.29 -28.48 -13.26
CA VAL A 37 10.04 -28.92 -14.46
C VAL A 37 11.12 -29.93 -14.09
N LEU A 38 11.87 -29.68 -13.01
CA LEU A 38 12.92 -30.60 -12.54
C LEU A 38 12.38 -31.93 -12.01
N ARG A 39 11.16 -31.95 -11.46
CA ARG A 39 10.53 -33.16 -10.92
C ARG A 39 9.94 -34.06 -11.99
N GLU A 40 9.30 -33.48 -13.00
CA GLU A 40 8.53 -34.26 -13.97
C GLU A 40 9.30 -34.60 -15.27
N GLY A 41 10.40 -33.89 -15.59
CA GLY A 41 11.30 -34.26 -16.69
C GLY A 41 10.57 -34.49 -18.04
N GLU A 42 10.85 -35.59 -18.73
CA GLU A 42 10.17 -35.98 -19.99
C GLU A 42 8.67 -36.31 -19.81
N ASN A 43 8.22 -36.63 -18.59
CA ASN A 43 6.84 -37.05 -18.31
C ASN A 43 5.86 -35.88 -18.09
N VAL A 44 6.33 -34.62 -18.13
CA VAL A 44 5.46 -33.42 -18.03
C VAL A 44 4.34 -33.42 -19.08
N LEU A 45 4.61 -33.97 -20.26
CA LEU A 45 3.63 -34.05 -21.36
C LEU A 45 2.60 -35.16 -21.17
N MET A 46 2.84 -36.10 -20.25
CA MET A 46 1.94 -37.24 -20.01
C MET A 46 0.88 -36.91 -18.94
N ASP A 47 1.17 -36.00 -18.01
CA ASP A 47 0.25 -35.58 -16.94
C ASP A 47 -0.37 -34.19 -17.19
N PHE A 48 -1.35 -34.17 -18.09
CA PHE A 48 -2.04 -32.94 -18.52
C PHE A 48 -2.75 -32.22 -17.38
N ASP A 49 -3.28 -32.95 -16.39
CA ASP A 49 -4.04 -32.38 -15.28
C ASP A 49 -3.14 -31.54 -14.36
N LYS A 50 -1.95 -32.07 -14.03
CA LYS A 50 -0.96 -31.34 -13.21
C LYS A 50 -0.42 -30.09 -13.92
N ARG A 51 -0.18 -30.18 -15.23
CA ARG A 51 0.22 -29.03 -16.04
C ARG A 51 -0.83 -27.92 -16.04
N ASP A 52 -2.10 -28.26 -16.25
CA ASP A 52 -3.18 -27.26 -16.29
C ASP A 52 -3.39 -26.59 -14.92
N LEU A 53 -3.28 -27.36 -13.84
CA LEU A 53 -3.24 -26.83 -12.47
C LEU A 53 -2.09 -25.84 -12.26
N LEU A 54 -0.87 -26.18 -12.70
CA LEU A 54 0.26 -25.28 -12.61
C LEU A 54 0.03 -24.00 -13.42
N MET A 55 -0.46 -24.11 -14.65
CA MET A 55 -0.73 -22.95 -15.51
C MET A 55 -1.78 -22.02 -14.88
N LYS A 56 -2.88 -22.57 -14.34
CA LYS A 56 -3.89 -21.80 -13.62
C LYS A 56 -3.29 -21.07 -12.42
N LYS A 57 -2.42 -21.74 -11.65
CA LYS A 57 -1.74 -21.12 -10.52
C LYS A 57 -0.80 -19.99 -10.93
N VAL A 58 0.00 -20.19 -11.98
CA VAL A 58 0.90 -19.17 -12.53
C VAL A 58 0.12 -17.94 -12.99
N VAL A 59 -0.97 -18.16 -13.74
CA VAL A 59 -1.85 -17.06 -14.20
C VAL A 59 -2.43 -16.30 -13.01
N LEU A 60 -2.89 -17.01 -11.98
CA LEU A 60 -3.43 -16.39 -10.77
C LEU A 60 -2.39 -15.53 -10.04
N GLU A 61 -1.17 -16.04 -9.83
CA GLU A 61 -0.09 -15.28 -9.19
C GLU A 61 0.29 -14.03 -10.00
N LEU A 62 0.34 -14.12 -11.34
CA LEU A 62 0.58 -12.96 -12.21
C LEU A 62 -0.55 -11.92 -12.11
N GLN A 63 -1.81 -12.36 -12.01
CA GLN A 63 -2.95 -11.46 -11.80
C GLN A 63 -2.88 -10.76 -10.44
N VAL A 64 -2.47 -11.48 -9.39
CA VAL A 64 -2.26 -10.91 -8.05
C VAL A 64 -1.14 -9.85 -8.08
N MET A 65 0.00 -10.17 -8.70
CA MET A 65 1.12 -9.23 -8.86
C MET A 65 0.68 -7.97 -9.62
N ARG A 66 -0.04 -8.13 -10.74
CA ARG A 66 -0.59 -7.00 -11.50
C ARG A 66 -1.52 -6.14 -10.64
N THR A 67 -2.39 -6.77 -9.87
CA THR A 67 -3.36 -6.07 -9.02
C THR A 67 -2.67 -5.30 -7.89
N LEU A 68 -1.61 -5.87 -7.29
CA LEU A 68 -0.79 -5.19 -6.29
C LEU A 68 -0.11 -3.93 -6.83
N VAL A 69 0.48 -4.01 -8.03
CA VAL A 69 1.12 -2.85 -8.66
C VAL A 69 0.09 -1.77 -9.00
N TYR A 70 -1.07 -2.17 -9.52
CA TYR A 70 -2.14 -1.24 -9.85
C TYR A 70 -2.72 -0.54 -8.61
N SER A 71 -2.99 -1.30 -7.55
CA SER A 71 -3.53 -0.75 -6.30
C SER A 71 -2.53 0.18 -5.63
N LEU A 72 -1.23 -0.15 -5.63
CA LEU A 72 -0.17 0.74 -5.14
C LEU A 72 -0.18 2.08 -5.89
N GLY A 73 -0.18 2.05 -7.22
CA GLY A 73 -0.19 3.28 -8.02
C GLY A 73 -1.42 4.15 -7.74
N ARG A 74 -2.60 3.52 -7.58
CA ARG A 74 -3.84 4.22 -7.24
C ARG A 74 -3.80 4.81 -5.83
N SER A 75 -3.32 4.06 -4.84
CA SER A 75 -3.19 4.51 -3.45
C SER A 75 -2.22 5.67 -3.31
N MET A 76 -1.05 5.61 -3.97
CA MET A 76 -0.08 6.70 -4.00
C MET A 76 -0.67 7.97 -4.64
N TYR A 77 -1.42 7.82 -5.74
CA TYR A 77 -2.11 8.94 -6.37
C TYR A 77 -3.08 9.64 -5.42
N TRP A 78 -3.94 8.88 -4.73
CA TRP A 78 -4.89 9.47 -3.78
C TRP A 78 -4.22 10.04 -2.54
N ALA A 79 -3.16 9.42 -2.03
CA ALA A 79 -2.39 9.94 -0.91
C ALA A 79 -1.79 11.31 -1.23
N LYS A 80 -1.22 11.48 -2.43
CA LYS A 80 -0.72 12.77 -2.92
C LYS A 80 -1.83 13.82 -2.98
N GLN A 81 -2.98 13.48 -3.58
CA GLN A 81 -4.12 14.41 -3.66
C GLN A 81 -4.63 14.82 -2.27
N ALA A 82 -4.74 13.87 -1.33
CA ALA A 82 -5.15 14.16 0.04
C ALA A 82 -4.12 15.04 0.78
N GLY A 83 -2.82 14.83 0.54
CA GLY A 83 -1.75 15.69 1.04
C GLY A 83 -1.88 17.14 0.54
N LEU A 84 -2.15 17.32 -0.76
CA LEU A 84 -2.39 18.63 -1.37
C LEU A 84 -3.64 19.31 -0.82
N LEU A 85 -4.75 18.59 -0.67
CA LEU A 85 -5.97 19.15 -0.07
C LEU A 85 -5.73 19.59 1.39
N ARG A 86 -4.94 18.84 2.14
CA ARG A 86 -4.55 19.20 3.51
C ARG A 86 -3.60 20.39 3.56
N SER A 87 -2.70 20.56 2.59
CA SER A 87 -1.78 21.71 2.55
C SER A 87 -2.48 23.00 2.15
N ILE A 88 -3.53 22.93 1.32
CA ILE A 88 -4.31 24.09 0.87
C ILE A 88 -5.38 24.52 1.89
N ASN A 89 -5.66 23.71 2.92
CA ASN A 89 -6.70 24.02 3.92
C ASN A 89 -6.37 25.31 4.72
N PRO A 90 -7.12 26.42 4.53
CA PRO A 90 -6.86 27.69 5.22
C PRO A 90 -7.28 27.68 6.69
N TYR A 91 -8.04 26.67 7.12
CA TYR A 91 -8.53 26.51 8.50
C TYR A 91 -7.68 25.56 9.34
N ARG A 92 -6.53 25.09 8.82
CA ARG A 92 -5.70 24.09 9.51
C ARG A 92 -5.12 24.57 10.84
N GLY A 93 -4.92 25.89 10.97
CA GLY A 93 -4.51 26.56 12.20
C GLY A 93 -5.66 27.31 12.88
N PHE A 94 -6.92 27.03 12.55
CA PHE A 94 -8.06 27.70 13.19
C PHE A 94 -8.12 27.26 14.66
N ILE A 95 -7.58 28.10 15.54
CA ILE A 95 -7.71 27.99 16.97
C ILE A 95 -9.08 28.56 17.34
N ASN A 96 -9.96 27.75 17.92
CA ASN A 96 -11.26 28.21 18.37
C ASN A 96 -11.08 29.11 19.61
N GLN A 97 -10.98 30.42 19.37
CA GLN A 97 -10.77 31.44 20.40
C GLN A 97 -11.93 31.48 21.40
N ASP A 98 -13.16 31.21 20.96
CA ASP A 98 -14.33 31.18 21.83
C ASP A 98 -14.21 30.08 22.88
N LYS A 99 -13.74 28.90 22.48
CA LYS A 99 -13.50 27.79 23.42
C LYS A 99 -12.42 28.15 24.44
N ILE A 100 -11.31 28.75 24.00
CA ILE A 100 -10.23 29.19 24.90
C ILE A 100 -10.73 30.25 25.89
N MET A 101 -11.54 31.20 25.41
CA MET A 101 -12.11 32.25 26.24
C MET A 101 -13.07 31.68 27.30
N VAL A 102 -13.95 30.76 26.91
CA VAL A 102 -14.87 30.07 27.85
C VAL A 102 -14.10 29.26 28.89
N ASP A 103 -13.09 28.51 28.47
CA ASP A 103 -12.25 27.72 29.38
C ASP A 103 -11.49 28.63 30.38
N GLY A 104 -11.02 29.80 29.92
CA GLY A 104 -10.40 30.82 30.77
C GLY A 104 -11.38 31.44 31.78
N LEU A 105 -12.61 31.75 31.36
CA LEU A 105 -13.66 32.24 32.25
C LEU A 105 -14.03 31.19 33.31
N LEU A 106 -14.19 29.92 32.91
CA LEU A 106 -14.49 28.82 33.82
C LEU A 106 -13.38 28.64 34.86
N PHE A 107 -12.12 28.71 34.43
CA PHE A 107 -10.96 28.61 35.32
C PHE A 107 -10.94 29.74 36.35
N ASN A 108 -11.16 30.99 35.92
CA ASN A 108 -11.20 32.14 36.82
C ASN A 108 -12.38 32.06 37.79
N LEU A 109 -13.58 31.68 37.33
CA LEU A 109 -14.75 31.49 38.20
C LEU A 109 -14.52 30.41 39.26
N LYS A 110 -13.84 29.32 38.90
CA LYS A 110 -13.48 28.26 39.84
C LYS A 110 -12.51 28.75 40.91
N ASN A 111 -11.54 29.59 40.54
CA ASN A 111 -10.56 30.15 41.47
C ASN A 111 -11.14 31.22 42.40
N LEU A 112 -12.18 31.94 41.96
CA LEU A 112 -12.89 32.95 42.76
C LEU A 112 -13.89 32.37 43.76
N LYS A 113 -14.22 31.07 43.62
CA LYS A 113 -15.19 30.37 44.48
C LYS A 113 -14.53 29.64 45.65
N ASN A 114 -13.19 29.65 45.70
CA ASN A 114 -12.36 29.27 46.85
C ASN A 114 -11.86 30.53 47.55
#